data_AF-A0A1Y3AVE3-F1
#
_entry.id   AF-A0A1Y3AVE3-F1
#
_cell.length_a   1.000
_cell.length_b   1.000
_cell.length_c   1.000
_cell.angle_alpha   90.00
_cell.angle_beta   90.00
_cell.angle_gamma   90.00
#
_symmetry.space_group_name_H-M   'P 1'
#
loop_
_entity.id
_entity.type
_entity.pdbx_description
1 polymer ?
#
loop_
_entity_poly.entity_id
_entity_poly.type
_entity_poly.pdbx_seq_one_letter_code
_entity_poly.pdbx_strand_id
1 'polypeptide(L)'
;MSYSMNHLNMNDNKIDSIKDIKAPMSKINLIAIAVEFVRRFMTKDNHEVRVFKFADRTACINMCLYDEVGACIQPGDICHLTQWFVV
;
A
#
# COMPACT_ATOMS: atom_id res chain seq x y z
N MET A 1 -5.91 18.51 19.19
CA MET A 1 -4.91 17.67 18.48
C MET A 1 -5.13 17.88 17.00
N SER A 2 -4.29 18.70 16.38
CA SER A 2 -4.43 19.08 14.97
C SER A 2 -3.61 18.09 14.14
N TYR A 3 -4.26 17.18 13.42
CA TYR A 3 -3.55 16.36 12.43
C TYR A 3 -3.18 17.28 11.27
N SER A 4 -1.89 17.62 11.16
CA SER A 4 -1.36 18.38 10.03
C SER A 4 -1.48 17.52 8.78
N MET A 5 -2.41 17.89 7.89
CA MET A 5 -2.58 17.25 6.59
C MET A 5 -1.39 17.68 5.72
N ASN A 6 -0.40 16.80 5.57
CA ASN A 6 0.72 17.04 4.66
C ASN A 6 0.16 17.22 3.25
N HIS A 7 0.30 18.44 2.71
CA HIS A 7 -0.02 18.74 1.32
C HIS A 7 0.91 17.89 0.45
N LEU A 8 0.36 16.83 -0.16
CA LEU A 8 1.11 15.95 -1.06
C LEU A 8 1.63 16.80 -2.23
N ASN A 9 2.95 17.00 -2.27
CA ASN A 9 3.62 17.65 -3.37
C ASN A 9 3.55 16.71 -4.59
N MET A 10 2.51 16.87 -5.41
CA MET A 10 2.36 16.19 -6.69
C MET A 10 3.33 16.80 -7.71
N ASN A 11 4.63 16.55 -7.54
CA ASN A 11 5.54 16.57 -8.69
C ASN A 11 4.99 15.56 -9.72
N ASP A 12 5.06 15.85 -11.02
CA ASP A 12 4.50 15.11 -12.18
C ASP A 12 4.99 13.64 -12.35
N ASN A 13 5.10 12.88 -11.26
CA ASN A 13 5.34 11.45 -11.30
C ASN A 13 4.01 10.77 -11.62
N LYS A 14 3.97 10.13 -12.78
CA LYS A 14 2.89 9.25 -13.24
C LYS A 14 2.37 8.38 -12.10
N ILE A 15 1.05 8.38 -11.89
CA ILE A 15 0.37 7.43 -11.01
C ILE A 15 0.09 6.16 -11.83
N ASP A 16 0.61 5.03 -11.36
CA ASP A 16 0.39 3.73 -11.96
C ASP A 16 -0.99 3.18 -11.60
N SER A 17 -1.61 2.42 -12.51
CA SER A 17 -2.88 1.73 -12.30
C SER A 17 -2.63 0.28 -11.88
N ILE A 18 -3.41 -0.25 -10.94
CA ILE A 18 -3.23 -1.61 -10.41
C ILE A 18 -3.33 -2.67 -11.52
N LYS A 19 -4.24 -2.50 -12.49
CA LYS A 19 -4.37 -3.46 -13.62
C LYS A 19 -3.09 -3.63 -14.45
N ASP A 20 -2.21 -2.62 -14.44
CA ASP A 20 -1.00 -2.59 -15.25
C ASP A 20 0.24 -3.08 -14.47
N ILE A 21 0.08 -3.32 -13.17
CA ILE A 21 1.14 -3.86 -12.31
C ILE A 21 1.31 -5.35 -12.58
N LYS A 22 2.55 -5.75 -12.87
CA LYS A 22 2.95 -7.14 -13.12
C LYS A 22 4.28 -7.42 -12.45
N ALA A 23 4.50 -8.66 -12.01
CA ALA A 23 5.81 -9.07 -11.53
C ALA A 23 6.78 -9.31 -12.71
N PRO A 24 8.06 -8.94 -12.59
CA PRO A 24 8.66 -8.08 -11.57
C PRO A 24 8.52 -6.59 -11.95
N MET A 25 8.17 -5.74 -10.99
CA MET A 25 8.15 -4.29 -11.17
C MET A 25 8.66 -3.56 -9.93
N SER A 26 9.32 -2.43 -10.12
CA SER A 26 9.85 -1.59 -9.04
C SER A 26 9.51 -0.12 -9.28
N LYS A 27 9.70 0.71 -8.25
CA LYS A 27 9.42 2.16 -8.28
C LYS A 27 7.96 2.50 -8.59
N ILE A 28 7.03 1.63 -8.19
CA ILE A 28 5.60 1.83 -8.39
C ILE A 28 5.15 3.04 -7.57
N ASN A 29 4.33 3.89 -8.19
CA ASN A 29 3.73 5.08 -7.59
C ASN A 29 2.20 4.98 -7.72
N LEU A 30 1.52 4.63 -6.64
CA LEU A 30 0.12 4.21 -6.66
C LEU A 30 -0.71 4.96 -5.60
N ILE A 31 -1.94 5.36 -5.95
CA ILE A 31 -2.95 5.80 -4.96
C ILE A 31 -4.05 4.74 -4.91
N ALA A 32 -4.25 4.13 -3.75
CA ALA A 32 -5.21 3.04 -3.59
C ALA A 32 -5.89 3.08 -2.22
N ILE A 33 -7.11 2.56 -2.14
CA ILE A 33 -7.84 2.37 -0.89
C ILE A 33 -7.54 0.98 -0.31
N ALA A 34 -7.26 0.90 0.99
CA ALA A 34 -7.25 -0.36 1.73
C ALA A 34 -8.70 -0.87 1.88
N VAL A 35 -9.04 -1.97 1.23
CA VAL A 35 -10.41 -2.50 1.18
C VAL A 35 -10.67 -3.44 2.35
N GLU A 36 -9.78 -4.40 2.58
CA GLU A 36 -9.96 -5.43 3.62
C GLU A 36 -8.62 -5.87 4.20
N PHE A 37 -8.66 -6.23 5.48
CA PHE A 37 -7.60 -6.99 6.13
C PHE A 37 -7.77 -8.47 5.80
N VAL A 38 -6.74 -9.08 5.22
CA VAL A 38 -6.78 -10.46 4.74
C VAL A 38 -6.24 -11.43 5.79
N ARG A 39 -5.04 -11.18 6.31
CA ARG A 39 -4.39 -12.04 7.33
C ARG A 39 -3.20 -11.35 8.00
N ARG A 40 -2.76 -11.92 9.13
CA ARG A 40 -1.47 -11.59 9.76
C ARG A 40 -0.68 -12.84 10.09
N PHE A 41 0.65 -12.75 10.03
CA PHE A 41 1.55 -13.82 10.45
C PHE A 41 2.90 -13.24 10.91
N MET A 42 3.65 -14.00 11.70
CA MET A 42 4.99 -13.63 12.17
C MET A 42 6.04 -14.31 11.27
N THR A 43 7.07 -13.58 10.84
CA THR A 43 8.22 -14.17 10.14
C THR A 43 9.11 -14.93 11.12
N LYS A 44 10.06 -15.72 10.59
CA LYS A 44 11.07 -16.42 11.42
C LYS A 44 11.95 -15.45 12.21
N ASP A 45 12.16 -14.26 11.66
CA ASP A 45 12.95 -13.19 12.27
C ASP A 45 12.11 -12.29 13.19
N ASN A 46 10.90 -12.73 13.55
CA ASN A 46 9.98 -12.06 14.47
C ASN A 46 9.49 -10.67 14.00
N HIS A 47 9.25 -10.53 12.70
CA HIS A 47 8.55 -9.38 12.12
C HIS A 47 7.07 -9.72 11.88
N GLU A 48 6.17 -8.81 12.23
CA GLU A 48 4.75 -8.98 11.92
C GLU A 48 4.49 -8.59 10.47
N VAL A 49 3.86 -9.47 9.70
CA VAL A 49 3.39 -9.17 8.34
C VAL A 49 1.87 -9.18 8.32
N ARG A 50 1.29 -8.04 7.94
CA ARG A 50 -0.16 -7.90 7.71
C ARG A 50 -0.41 -7.79 6.23
N VAL A 51 -1.34 -8.60 5.73
CA VAL A 51 -1.77 -8.59 4.33
C VAL A 51 -3.09 -7.86 4.23
N PHE A 52 -3.13 -6.84 3.38
CA PHE A 52 -4.35 -6.11 3.05
C PHE A 52 -4.61 -6.18 1.56
N LYS A 53 -5.88 -6.16 1.17
CA LYS A 53 -6.28 -5.93 -0.22
C LYS A 53 -6.39 -4.44 -0.45
N PHE A 54 -5.65 -3.93 -1.41
CA PHE A 54 -5.75 -2.56 -1.89
C PHE A 54 -6.44 -2.54 -3.25
N ALA A 55 -7.24 -1.51 -3.50
CA ALA A 55 -7.92 -1.34 -4.78
C ALA A 55 -7.81 0.10 -5.32
N ASP A 56 -7.83 0.20 -6.64
CA ASP A 56 -8.09 1.43 -7.37
C ASP A 56 -9.30 1.22 -8.28
N ARG A 57 -9.57 2.15 -9.20
CA ARG A 57 -10.69 2.02 -10.14
C ARG A 57 -10.51 0.90 -11.18
N THR A 58 -9.31 0.35 -11.29
CA THR A 58 -8.91 -0.56 -12.36
C THR A 58 -8.82 -2.01 -11.91
N ALA A 59 -8.35 -2.28 -10.68
CA ALA A 59 -8.19 -3.63 -10.13
C ALA A 59 -7.94 -3.58 -8.60
N CYS A 60 -7.67 -4.76 -8.01
CA CYS A 60 -7.19 -4.89 -6.64
C CYS A 60 -5.96 -5.80 -6.56
N ILE A 61 -5.14 -5.61 -5.54
CA ILE A 61 -3.92 -6.38 -5.28
C ILE A 61 -3.72 -6.57 -3.77
N ASN A 62 -3.17 -7.71 -3.37
CA ASN A 62 -2.76 -7.94 -2.00
C ASN A 62 -1.38 -7.33 -1.74
N MET A 63 -1.23 -6.58 -0.66
CA MET A 63 0.04 -6.00 -0.23
C MET A 63 0.41 -6.51 1.15
N CYS A 64 1.68 -6.86 1.32
CA CYS A 64 2.27 -7.25 2.60
C CYS A 64 2.93 -6.03 3.24
N LEU A 65 2.46 -5.66 4.42
CA LEU A 65 2.97 -4.55 5.21
C LEU A 65 3.65 -5.10 6.47
N TYR A 66 4.84 -4.59 6.77
CA TYR A 66 5.64 -5.03 7.90
C TYR A 66 5.42 -4.11 9.11
N ASP A 67 5.39 -4.71 10.28
CA ASP A 67 5.50 -4.08 11.60
C ASP A 67 4.58 -2.85 11.76
N GLU A 68 5.14 -1.71 12.17
CA GLU A 68 4.40 -0.47 12.45
C GLU A 68 3.60 0.03 11.24
N VAL A 69 4.13 -0.10 10.02
CA VAL A 69 3.42 0.29 8.80
C VAL A 69 2.15 -0.55 8.64
N GLY A 70 2.26 -1.86 8.86
CA GLY A 70 1.11 -2.74 8.83
C GLY A 70 0.11 -2.42 9.95
N ALA A 71 0.57 -2.04 11.14
CA ALA A 71 -0.27 -1.71 12.28
C ALA A 71 -1.10 -0.43 12.07
N CYS A 72 -0.55 0.57 11.37
CA CYS A 72 -1.19 1.86 11.13
C CYS A 72 -2.31 1.84 10.10
N ILE A 73 -2.39 0.83 9.23
CA ILE A 73 -3.41 0.75 8.17
C ILE A 73 -4.71 0.09 8.66
N GLN A 74 -5.83 0.69 8.28
CA GLN A 74 -7.19 0.19 8.47
C GLN A 74 -7.96 0.12 7.15
N PRO A 75 -8.97 -0.76 7.03
CA PRO A 75 -9.92 -0.71 5.93
C PRO A 75 -10.59 0.67 5.82
N GLY A 76 -10.61 1.24 4.62
CA GLY A 76 -11.10 2.59 4.34
C GLY A 76 -10.00 3.63 4.11
N ASP A 77 -8.77 3.37 4.54
CA ASP A 77 -7.66 4.31 4.37
C ASP A 77 -7.27 4.47 2.90
N ILE A 78 -7.15 5.71 2.44
CA ILE A 78 -6.61 6.04 1.12
C ILE A 78 -5.12 6.33 1.27
N CYS A 79 -4.30 5.50 0.65
CA CYS A 79 -2.86 5.54 0.78
C CYS A 79 -2.19 5.99 -0.52
N HIS A 80 -1.21 6.88 -0.41
CA HIS A 80 -0.26 7.16 -1.49
C HIS A 80 1.00 6.32 -1.27
N LEU A 81 1.20 5.36 -2.15
CA LEU A 81 2.22 4.33 -2.09
C LEU A 81 3.33 4.68 -3.08
N THR A 82 4.49 5.10 -2.58
CA THR A 82 5.65 5.49 -3.41
C THR A 82 6.80 4.51 -3.27
N GLN A 83 7.53 4.23 -4.36
CA GLN A 83 8.72 3.36 -4.38
C GLN A 83 8.42 1.90 -4.00
N TRP A 84 7.22 1.42 -4.30
CA TRP A 84 6.86 0.04 -4.04
C TRP A 84 7.44 -0.91 -5.08
N PHE A 85 7.64 -2.16 -4.67
CA PHE A 85 8.08 -3.24 -5.53
C PHE A 85 7.07 -4.38 -5.49
N VAL A 86 6.96 -5.08 -6.62
CA VAL A 86 6.17 -6.30 -6.75
C VAL A 86 7.13 -7.43 -7.12
N VAL A 87 7.10 -8.45 -6.28
CA VAL A 87 7.85 -9.70 -6.42
C VAL A 87 7.08 -10.74 -7.20
#